data_AF-A0A3A9Y615-F1
#
_entry.id   AF-A0A3A9Y615-F1
#
_cell.length_a   1.000
_cell.length_b   1.000
_cell.length_c   1.000
_cell.angle_alpha   90.00
_cell.angle_beta   90.00
_cell.angle_gamma   90.00
#
_symmetry.space_group_name_H-M   'P 1'
#
loop_
_entity.id
_entity.type
_entity.pdbx_description
1 polymer ?
#
loop_
_entity_poly.entity_id
_entity_poly.type
_entity_poly.pdbx_seq_one_letter_code
_entity_poly.pdbx_strand_id
1 'polypeptide(L)'
;MEISPSTDLPAGADHGELGGHLPELPAGSARVVPLGLTFDDVLLQPGESDVVPSRVNTVTRLTRNVTLSVPLLSSAMDTVTEARMAIAMARQGGIGVLHRNLSVEDQALQVDLVKRSESGMITNPVTASPDDTLRDVDALCGRYRISGVPVVDGDGQLVGIVTNRDMRFVSDPGTPVREIMTQAPLITAPVGVSKDEALALLRQHKVEKLPIVDGSGRLRGLITVKDFTKSEQYPDATKDDAGRLRVAAAIGVGEDSYKRARALVDAGVDVLIVDTAHGHQRAVLDMVRRLKKDVTIDIVGGNIATYAGARALVEAGADGVKVGVGPGAICTTRIVAGVGVPQITAIMEAARAARPAGVPVIGDGGIQYSGDIAKALVAGADTVMLGSLLAGCEESPGELIFVNGKQFKAYRGMGSLGAMQSRGQAKSYSKDRYFQQDVTSDEKLVPEGVEGQVPYRGPLSRVAHQLVGGLRLAMGYAGAETIPQLHARGQLIRITAAGLKESHPHDIQMTTEAPNYHTR
;
A
#
# COMPACT_ATOMS: atom_id res chain seq x y z
N MET A 1 54.38 8.93 -57.44
CA MET A 1 52.93 9.07 -57.73
C MET A 1 52.21 8.69 -56.46
N GLU A 2 51.88 9.72 -55.69
CA GLU A 2 51.16 9.60 -54.42
C GLU A 2 49.71 9.18 -54.67
N ILE A 3 49.19 8.28 -53.84
CA ILE A 3 47.75 8.12 -53.67
C ILE A 3 47.47 8.21 -52.17
N SER A 4 46.95 9.36 -51.78
CA SER A 4 46.44 9.73 -50.46
C SER A 4 45.18 8.92 -50.12
N PRO A 5 44.91 8.65 -48.82
CA PRO A 5 43.66 8.04 -48.38
C PRO A 5 42.58 9.13 -48.26
N SER A 6 41.52 9.06 -49.07
CA SER A 6 40.33 9.90 -48.86
C SER A 6 39.47 9.26 -47.77
N THR A 7 39.48 9.91 -46.63
CA THR A 7 38.48 9.85 -45.57
C THR A 7 37.19 10.46 -46.10
N ASP A 8 36.10 9.69 -46.14
CA ASP A 8 34.73 10.19 -46.09
C ASP A 8 33.80 9.05 -45.65
N LEU A 9 33.53 9.00 -44.34
CA LEU A 9 32.44 8.23 -43.77
C LEU A 9 31.20 9.13 -43.76
N PRO A 10 30.05 8.71 -44.31
CA PRO A 10 28.83 9.48 -44.15
C PRO A 10 28.39 9.43 -42.68
N ALA A 11 28.35 10.60 -42.05
CA ALA A 11 27.68 10.82 -40.78
C ALA A 11 26.17 10.61 -40.99
N GLY A 12 25.64 9.50 -40.46
CA GLY A 12 24.23 9.19 -40.47
C GLY A 12 23.90 8.40 -39.22
N ALA A 13 23.03 8.96 -38.38
CA ALA A 13 22.64 8.46 -37.08
C ALA A 13 22.16 7.01 -37.13
N ASP A 14 22.68 6.17 -36.23
CA ASP A 14 21.99 4.95 -35.80
C ASP A 14 22.35 4.67 -34.33
N HIS A 15 21.68 5.40 -33.43
CA HIS A 15 21.55 4.94 -32.06
C HIS A 15 20.49 3.86 -32.09
N GLY A 16 20.93 2.59 -31.99
CA GLY A 16 20.06 1.42 -31.99
C GLY A 16 18.89 1.56 -31.03
N GLU A 17 17.70 1.75 -31.59
CA GLU A 17 16.42 1.66 -30.90
C GLU A 17 16.14 0.20 -30.54
N LEU A 18 16.62 -0.25 -29.38
CA LEU A 18 16.14 -1.47 -28.73
C LEU A 18 14.86 -1.19 -27.91
N GLY A 19 13.88 -0.58 -28.57
CA GLY A 19 12.53 -0.36 -28.08
C GLY A 19 11.59 -0.36 -29.26
N GLY A 20 10.62 -1.28 -29.29
CA GLY A 20 9.71 -1.41 -30.42
C GLY A 20 8.87 -0.15 -30.62
N HIS A 21 9.30 0.73 -31.51
CA HIS A 21 8.46 1.79 -32.03
C HIS A 21 7.31 1.16 -32.82
N LEU A 22 6.08 1.49 -32.43
CA LEU A 22 4.90 1.18 -33.23
C LEU A 22 4.70 2.31 -34.25
N PRO A 23 4.87 2.05 -35.55
CA PRO A 23 4.55 3.05 -36.57
C PRO A 23 3.02 3.26 -36.64
N GLU A 24 2.60 4.50 -36.89
CA GLU A 24 1.22 4.78 -37.30
C GLU A 24 0.99 4.17 -38.69
N LEU A 25 0.15 3.14 -38.76
CA LEU A 25 -0.16 2.45 -40.01
C LEU A 25 -1.36 3.09 -40.72
N PRO A 26 -1.31 3.24 -42.06
CA PRO A 26 -2.45 3.70 -42.86
C PRO A 26 -3.67 2.78 -42.71
N ALA A 27 -4.87 3.37 -42.78
CA ALA A 27 -6.13 2.62 -42.73
C ALA A 27 -6.18 1.55 -43.83
N GLY A 28 -6.19 0.26 -43.45
CA GLY A 28 -6.32 -0.88 -44.36
C GLY A 28 -5.15 -1.85 -44.42
N SER A 29 -4.00 -1.57 -43.77
CA SER A 29 -2.95 -2.58 -43.60
C SER A 29 -3.33 -3.60 -42.53
N ALA A 30 -2.96 -4.88 -42.71
CA ALA A 30 -3.04 -5.89 -41.65
C ALA A 30 -2.42 -5.32 -40.36
N ARG A 31 -3.20 -5.24 -39.27
CA ARG A 31 -2.72 -4.65 -38.01
C ARG A 31 -1.51 -5.45 -37.55
N VAL A 32 -0.34 -4.82 -37.52
CA VAL A 32 0.83 -5.39 -36.85
C VAL A 32 0.46 -5.59 -35.38
N VAL A 33 0.46 -6.84 -34.92
CA VAL A 33 0.21 -7.17 -33.53
C VAL A 33 1.52 -6.99 -32.76
N PRO A 34 1.61 -6.00 -31.85
CA PRO A 34 2.84 -5.77 -31.10
C PRO A 34 3.17 -6.95 -30.18
N LEU A 35 4.47 -7.23 -30.01
CA LEU A 35 4.95 -8.17 -29.01
C LEU A 35 4.89 -7.51 -27.62
N GLY A 36 4.31 -8.19 -26.64
CA GLY A 36 4.36 -7.80 -25.23
C GLY A 36 5.09 -8.85 -24.39
N LEU A 37 5.74 -8.40 -23.31
CA LEU A 37 6.53 -9.23 -22.39
C LEU A 37 5.96 -9.16 -20.97
N THR A 38 6.05 -10.27 -20.25
CA THR A 38 5.77 -10.38 -18.81
C THR A 38 7.04 -10.72 -18.02
N PHE A 39 6.92 -10.87 -16.71
CA PHE A 39 8.05 -11.13 -15.80
C PHE A 39 8.87 -12.37 -16.16
N ASP A 40 8.20 -13.44 -16.61
CA ASP A 40 8.83 -14.71 -17.00
C ASP A 40 9.51 -14.67 -18.37
N ASP A 41 9.28 -13.63 -19.17
CA ASP A 41 9.93 -13.46 -20.47
C ASP A 41 11.28 -12.72 -20.36
N VAL A 42 11.64 -12.25 -19.16
CA VAL A 42 12.83 -11.41 -18.96
C VAL A 42 13.61 -11.75 -17.69
N LEU A 43 14.92 -11.49 -17.72
CA LEU A 43 15.81 -11.46 -16.55
C LEU A 43 16.44 -10.07 -16.39
N LEU A 44 16.86 -9.76 -15.17
CA LEU A 44 17.72 -8.60 -14.91
C LEU A 44 19.16 -9.00 -15.25
N GLN A 45 19.79 -8.26 -16.16
CA GLN A 45 21.18 -8.47 -16.53
C GLN A 45 22.11 -7.93 -15.44
N PRO A 46 23.07 -8.73 -14.92
CA PRO A 46 24.06 -8.23 -13.98
C PRO A 46 24.95 -7.14 -14.59
N GLY A 47 25.38 -6.19 -13.76
CA GLY A 47 26.31 -5.12 -14.12
C GLY A 47 27.51 -5.05 -13.16
N GLU A 48 28.47 -4.19 -13.46
CA GLU A 48 29.58 -3.88 -12.55
C GLU A 48 29.04 -3.31 -11.23
N SER A 49 29.55 -3.82 -10.10
CA SER A 49 29.07 -3.45 -8.77
C SER A 49 30.13 -3.59 -7.68
N ASP A 50 30.27 -2.54 -6.88
CA ASP A 50 30.92 -2.50 -5.55
C ASP A 50 29.87 -2.34 -4.42
N VAL A 51 28.58 -2.45 -4.76
CA VAL A 51 27.44 -2.20 -3.88
C VAL A 51 27.24 -3.35 -2.90
N VAL A 52 27.21 -3.03 -1.61
CA VAL A 52 26.87 -3.99 -0.55
C VAL A 52 25.36 -4.02 -0.33
N PRO A 53 24.66 -5.16 -0.57
CA PRO A 53 23.20 -5.23 -0.49
C PRO A 53 22.58 -4.75 0.82
N SER A 54 23.27 -4.90 1.95
CA SER A 54 22.76 -4.45 3.26
C SER A 54 22.74 -2.93 3.43
N ARG A 55 23.40 -2.18 2.55
CA ARG A 55 23.52 -0.72 2.62
C ARG A 55 22.68 0.02 1.57
N VAL A 56 22.01 -0.69 0.68
CA VAL A 56 21.22 -0.06 -0.38
C VAL A 56 19.97 0.61 0.19
N ASN A 57 19.63 1.75 -0.40
CA ASN A 57 18.48 2.54 -0.04
C ASN A 57 17.29 2.23 -0.97
N THR A 58 16.24 1.66 -0.40
CA THR A 58 15.01 1.28 -1.13
C THR A 58 13.93 2.35 -1.09
N VAL A 59 14.23 3.54 -0.55
CA VAL A 59 13.29 4.67 -0.50
C VAL A 59 12.86 5.06 -1.91
N THR A 60 11.56 5.26 -2.10
CA THR A 60 10.95 5.56 -3.39
C THR A 60 9.68 6.38 -3.24
N ARG A 61 9.14 6.89 -4.35
CA ARG A 61 7.90 7.68 -4.38
C ARG A 61 6.71 6.81 -4.76
N LEU A 62 5.67 6.82 -3.94
CA LEU A 62 4.37 6.26 -4.27
C LEU A 62 3.57 7.22 -5.18
N THR A 63 3.60 8.49 -4.80
CA THR A 63 2.94 9.59 -5.50
C THR A 63 3.89 10.79 -5.55
N ARG A 64 3.44 11.91 -6.08
CA ARG A 64 4.22 13.14 -6.09
C ARG A 64 4.73 13.53 -4.70
N ASN A 65 3.88 13.43 -3.68
CA ASN A 65 4.19 13.94 -2.34
C ASN A 65 4.33 12.84 -1.27
N VAL A 66 4.06 11.57 -1.60
CA VAL A 66 4.18 10.45 -0.65
C VAL A 66 5.37 9.56 -1.01
N THR A 67 6.30 9.47 -0.06
CA THR A 67 7.50 8.63 -0.12
C THR A 67 7.33 7.41 0.79
N LEU A 68 7.83 6.26 0.35
CA LEU A 68 7.85 5.01 1.10
C LEU A 68 9.31 4.59 1.35
N SER A 69 9.58 3.94 2.49
CA SER A 69 10.91 3.39 2.79
C SER A 69 11.20 2.11 2.01
N VAL A 70 10.15 1.36 1.66
CA VAL A 70 10.24 0.21 0.76
C VAL A 70 9.16 0.30 -0.33
N PRO A 71 9.41 -0.20 -1.56
CA PRO A 71 8.53 -0.01 -2.72
C PRO A 71 7.29 -0.93 -2.71
N LEU A 72 6.70 -1.21 -1.55
CA LEU A 72 5.67 -2.24 -1.39
C LEU A 72 4.32 -1.67 -0.97
N LEU A 73 3.28 -2.05 -1.71
CA LEU A 73 1.87 -1.81 -1.38
C LEU A 73 1.12 -3.12 -1.21
N SER A 74 0.21 -3.19 -0.24
CA SER A 74 -0.78 -4.27 -0.19
C SER A 74 -2.04 -3.90 -0.97
N SER A 75 -2.53 -4.86 -1.77
CA SER A 75 -3.64 -4.60 -2.71
C SER A 75 -4.97 -4.32 -2.01
N ALA A 76 -5.80 -3.49 -2.65
CA ALA A 76 -7.12 -3.07 -2.18
C ALA A 76 -8.18 -4.17 -2.35
N MET A 77 -8.00 -5.27 -1.63
CA MET A 77 -8.85 -6.46 -1.70
C MET A 77 -9.32 -6.89 -0.31
N ASP A 78 -10.55 -7.39 -0.24
CA ASP A 78 -11.19 -7.85 1.00
C ASP A 78 -10.59 -9.11 1.63
N THR A 79 -9.67 -9.76 0.93
CA THR A 79 -8.84 -10.87 1.43
C THR A 79 -7.38 -10.50 1.65
N VAL A 80 -7.02 -9.22 1.45
CA VAL A 80 -5.62 -8.74 1.57
C VAL A 80 -5.49 -7.62 2.59
N THR A 81 -6.25 -6.53 2.47
CA THR A 81 -5.94 -5.29 3.22
C THR A 81 -7.11 -4.68 3.97
N GLU A 82 -7.11 -4.90 5.28
CA GLU A 82 -7.81 -4.09 6.29
C GLU A 82 -6.79 -3.43 7.24
N ALA A 83 -7.24 -2.80 8.32
CA ALA A 83 -6.40 -2.03 9.24
C ALA A 83 -5.20 -2.82 9.78
N ARG A 84 -5.36 -4.12 10.09
CA ARG A 84 -4.24 -4.97 10.57
C ARG A 84 -3.10 -5.04 9.54
N MET A 85 -3.43 -5.35 8.29
CA MET A 85 -2.47 -5.37 7.19
C MET A 85 -1.91 -3.97 6.93
N ALA A 86 -2.75 -2.93 6.90
CA ALA A 86 -2.30 -1.57 6.63
C ALA A 86 -1.32 -1.03 7.69
N ILE A 87 -1.60 -1.28 8.97
CA ILE A 87 -0.68 -0.97 10.09
C ILE A 87 0.64 -1.72 9.91
N ALA A 88 0.57 -3.02 9.62
CA ALA A 88 1.76 -3.84 9.48
C ALA A 88 2.61 -3.41 8.26
N MET A 89 1.98 -3.10 7.12
CA MET A 89 2.66 -2.58 5.93
C MET A 89 3.34 -1.25 6.21
N ALA A 90 2.64 -0.29 6.83
CA ALA A 90 3.21 1.01 7.17
C ALA A 90 4.40 0.87 8.13
N ARG A 91 4.33 -0.02 9.12
CA ARG A 91 5.45 -0.34 10.03
C ARG A 91 6.68 -0.91 9.32
N GLN A 92 6.48 -1.68 8.26
CA GLN A 92 7.58 -2.23 7.45
C GLN A 92 8.08 -1.26 6.38
N GLY A 93 7.58 0.00 6.37
CA GLY A 93 8.01 1.03 5.43
C GLY A 93 7.29 1.02 4.08
N GLY A 94 6.27 0.18 3.92
CA GLY A 94 5.36 0.20 2.78
C GLY A 94 4.10 1.01 3.09
N ILE A 95 3.00 0.69 2.42
CA ILE A 95 1.67 1.23 2.74
C ILE A 95 0.59 0.20 2.42
N GLY A 96 -0.49 0.17 3.21
CA GLY A 96 -1.67 -0.63 2.87
C GLY A 96 -2.74 0.20 2.19
N VAL A 97 -3.38 -0.37 1.15
CA VAL A 97 -4.56 0.22 0.51
C VAL A 97 -5.83 -0.47 1.00
N LEU A 98 -6.64 0.22 1.78
CA LEU A 98 -7.91 -0.29 2.28
C LEU A 98 -8.89 -0.50 1.12
N HIS A 99 -9.49 -1.69 1.03
CA HIS A 99 -10.50 -1.99 0.02
C HIS A 99 -11.80 -1.21 0.26
N ARG A 100 -12.60 -1.09 -0.80
CA ARG A 100 -13.91 -0.41 -0.76
C ARG A 100 -15.10 -1.34 -0.68
N ASN A 101 -14.88 -2.65 -0.55
CA ASN A 101 -15.94 -3.64 -0.30
C ASN A 101 -16.46 -3.59 1.15
N LEU A 102 -16.76 -2.38 1.62
CA LEU A 102 -17.22 -2.00 2.94
C LEU A 102 -18.21 -0.85 2.80
N SER A 103 -19.01 -0.58 3.84
CA SER A 103 -19.72 0.71 3.94
C SER A 103 -18.74 1.89 3.93
N VAL A 104 -19.24 3.11 3.76
CA VAL A 104 -18.38 4.30 3.81
C VAL A 104 -17.83 4.47 5.22
N GLU A 105 -18.70 4.26 6.20
CA GLU A 105 -18.44 4.38 7.63
C GLU A 105 -17.40 3.36 8.10
N ASP A 106 -17.53 2.09 7.68
CA ASP A 106 -16.58 1.05 8.05
C ASP A 106 -15.20 1.29 7.41
N GLN A 107 -15.15 1.73 6.15
CA GLN A 107 -13.88 2.05 5.51
C GLN A 107 -13.19 3.25 6.19
N ALA A 108 -13.96 4.27 6.58
CA ALA A 108 -13.45 5.40 7.35
C ALA A 108 -12.98 4.97 8.75
N LEU A 109 -13.66 4.03 9.41
CA LEU A 109 -13.22 3.45 10.68
C LEU A 109 -11.89 2.70 10.51
N GLN A 110 -11.70 1.96 9.42
CA GLN A 110 -10.43 1.30 9.12
C GLN A 110 -9.29 2.31 8.95
N VAL A 111 -9.54 3.46 8.31
CA VAL A 111 -8.58 4.58 8.23
C VAL A 111 -8.24 5.08 9.63
N ASP A 112 -9.24 5.43 10.45
CA ASP A 112 -9.04 5.95 11.80
C ASP A 112 -8.24 4.98 12.68
N LEU A 113 -8.51 3.68 12.61
CA LEU A 113 -7.75 2.64 13.30
C LEU A 113 -6.26 2.63 12.92
N VAL A 114 -5.93 2.85 11.65
CA VAL A 114 -4.53 2.92 11.19
C VAL A 114 -3.88 4.22 11.69
N LYS A 115 -4.55 5.37 11.51
CA LYS A 115 -4.03 6.69 11.88
C LYS A 115 -3.82 6.83 13.40
N ARG A 116 -4.56 6.10 14.23
CA ARG A 116 -4.41 6.07 15.70
C ARG A 116 -3.44 4.99 16.20
N SER A 117 -2.96 4.09 15.34
CA SER A 117 -2.13 2.97 15.77
C SER A 117 -0.76 3.42 16.30
N GLU A 118 -0.22 4.49 15.73
CA GLU A 118 0.97 5.20 16.19
C GLU A 118 0.78 6.68 15.96
N SER A 119 1.20 7.48 16.91
CA SER A 119 1.24 8.94 16.78
C SER A 119 2.41 9.45 17.60
N GLY A 120 3.23 10.34 17.06
CA GLY A 120 4.30 10.96 17.85
C GLY A 120 3.74 11.76 19.04
N MET A 121 2.62 12.44 18.82
CA MET A 121 1.81 13.12 19.83
C MET A 121 0.34 13.01 19.43
N ILE A 122 -0.52 12.59 20.35
CA ILE A 122 -1.98 12.55 20.13
C ILE A 122 -2.51 13.97 20.35
N THR A 123 -2.99 14.67 19.32
CA THR A 123 -3.47 16.07 19.41
C THR A 123 -4.93 16.21 19.87
N ASN A 124 -5.70 15.13 19.86
CA ASN A 124 -7.05 15.10 20.43
C ASN A 124 -7.27 13.76 21.15
N PRO A 125 -6.68 13.59 22.35
CA PRO A 125 -6.77 12.33 23.08
C PRO A 125 -8.22 12.08 23.49
N VAL A 126 -8.59 10.80 23.53
CA VAL A 126 -9.88 10.43 24.11
C VAL A 126 -9.81 10.70 25.61
N THR A 127 -10.79 11.44 26.14
CA THR A 127 -10.85 11.87 27.53
C THR A 127 -12.07 11.28 28.24
N ALA A 128 -12.04 11.30 29.57
CA ALA A 128 -13.19 11.05 30.44
C ALA A 128 -13.51 12.27 31.31
N SER A 129 -14.74 12.35 31.80
CA SER A 129 -15.17 13.28 32.84
C SER A 129 -14.89 12.70 34.24
N PRO A 130 -14.64 13.52 35.27
CA PRO A 130 -14.57 13.08 36.67
C PRO A 130 -15.81 12.31 37.15
N ASP A 131 -16.95 12.56 36.52
CA ASP A 131 -18.25 11.99 36.86
C ASP A 131 -18.62 10.76 36.03
N ASP A 132 -17.81 10.41 35.03
CA ASP A 132 -17.98 9.16 34.27
C ASP A 132 -17.78 7.96 35.21
N THR A 133 -18.43 6.84 34.90
CA THR A 133 -18.24 5.59 35.65
C THR A 133 -17.08 4.76 35.10
N LEU A 134 -16.55 3.83 35.90
CA LEU A 134 -15.53 2.89 35.41
C LEU A 134 -16.01 2.07 34.22
N ARG A 135 -17.29 1.74 34.16
CA ARG A 135 -17.90 1.06 33.01
C ARG A 135 -17.75 1.87 31.72
N ASP A 136 -17.99 3.19 31.79
CA ASP A 136 -17.90 4.07 30.62
C ASP A 136 -16.45 4.15 30.12
N VAL A 137 -15.51 4.30 31.05
CA VAL A 137 -14.08 4.32 30.74
C VAL A 137 -13.58 2.99 30.19
N ASP A 138 -14.02 1.86 30.75
CA ASP A 138 -13.63 0.52 30.25
C ASP A 138 -14.18 0.25 28.85
N ALA A 139 -15.44 0.59 28.59
CA ALA A 139 -16.04 0.51 27.25
C ALA A 139 -15.27 1.38 26.25
N LEU A 140 -14.89 2.59 26.66
CA LEU A 140 -14.11 3.53 25.85
C LEU A 140 -12.68 3.01 25.60
N CYS A 141 -12.01 2.47 26.62
CA CYS A 141 -10.69 1.83 26.49
C CYS A 141 -10.74 0.59 25.57
N GLY A 142 -11.79 -0.24 25.69
CA GLY A 142 -12.01 -1.41 24.84
C GLY A 142 -12.26 -1.04 23.38
N ARG A 143 -13.11 -0.03 23.13
CA ARG A 143 -13.42 0.48 21.80
C ARG A 143 -12.18 1.03 21.09
N TYR A 144 -11.37 1.84 21.79
CA TYR A 144 -10.20 2.50 21.20
C TYR A 144 -8.88 1.73 21.42
N ARG A 145 -8.91 0.58 22.10
CA ARG A 145 -7.74 -0.26 22.46
C ARG A 145 -6.63 0.51 23.17
N ILE A 146 -7.00 1.42 24.06
CA ILE A 146 -6.07 2.23 24.87
C ILE A 146 -6.07 1.76 26.33
N SER A 147 -4.97 2.00 27.06
CA SER A 147 -4.78 1.51 28.43
C SER A 147 -5.08 2.54 29.52
N GLY A 148 -5.71 3.65 29.16
CA GLY A 148 -6.02 4.75 30.07
C GLY A 148 -6.25 6.05 29.33
N VAL A 149 -6.92 6.98 29.99
CA VAL A 149 -7.38 8.25 29.42
C VAL A 149 -7.13 9.41 30.38
N PRO A 150 -6.76 10.59 29.85
CA PRO A 150 -6.80 11.83 30.63
C PRO A 150 -8.22 12.14 31.08
N VAL A 151 -8.35 12.71 32.27
CA VAL A 151 -9.62 13.15 32.85
C VAL A 151 -9.65 14.67 32.79
N VAL A 152 -10.70 15.22 32.17
CA VAL A 152 -10.88 16.66 31.99
C VAL A 152 -12.21 17.14 32.57
N ASP A 153 -12.25 18.33 33.15
CA ASP A 153 -13.50 18.94 33.61
C ASP A 153 -14.34 19.52 32.46
N GLY A 154 -15.48 20.12 32.79
CA GLY A 154 -16.38 20.74 31.80
C GLY A 154 -15.74 21.90 31.02
N ASP A 155 -14.70 22.53 31.57
CA ASP A 155 -13.93 23.57 30.89
C ASP A 155 -12.76 23.01 30.09
N GLY A 156 -12.47 21.71 30.16
CA GLY A 156 -11.36 21.06 29.46
C GLY A 156 -10.01 21.18 30.18
N GLN A 157 -10.00 21.55 31.47
CA GLN A 157 -8.80 21.49 32.31
C GLN A 157 -8.42 20.05 32.58
N LEU A 158 -7.13 19.74 32.56
CA LEU A 158 -6.64 18.44 32.95
C LEU A 158 -6.69 18.30 34.48
N VAL A 159 -7.62 17.49 34.99
CA VAL A 159 -7.84 17.29 36.44
C VAL A 159 -7.32 15.94 36.95
N GLY A 160 -7.06 14.99 36.06
CA GLY A 160 -6.48 13.71 36.43
C GLY A 160 -6.17 12.80 35.25
N ILE A 161 -5.73 11.58 35.54
CA ILE A 161 -5.56 10.51 34.56
C ILE A 161 -5.99 9.19 35.19
N VAL A 162 -6.73 8.38 34.44
CA VAL A 162 -7.16 7.04 34.86
C VAL A 162 -6.61 5.99 33.91
N THR A 163 -6.07 4.92 34.46
CA THR A 163 -5.41 3.85 33.69
C THR A 163 -5.96 2.48 34.06
N ASN A 164 -5.66 1.49 33.22
CA ASN A 164 -5.99 0.09 33.48
C ASN A 164 -5.40 -0.42 34.82
N ARG A 165 -4.31 0.18 35.31
CA ARG A 165 -3.76 -0.16 36.63
C ARG A 165 -4.68 0.30 37.77
N ASP A 166 -5.30 1.45 37.62
CA ASP A 166 -6.15 2.06 38.65
C ASP A 166 -7.50 1.33 38.72
N MET A 167 -8.06 0.97 37.56
CA MET A 167 -9.34 0.26 37.46
C MET A 167 -9.26 -1.21 37.91
N ARG A 168 -8.10 -1.86 37.78
CA ARG A 168 -7.91 -3.30 38.05
C ARG A 168 -8.24 -3.75 39.48
N PHE A 169 -8.23 -2.82 40.43
CA PHE A 169 -8.42 -3.13 41.85
C PHE A 169 -9.79 -2.72 42.38
N VAL A 170 -10.69 -2.27 41.49
CA VAL A 170 -12.03 -1.79 41.84
C VAL A 170 -13.07 -2.79 41.34
N SER A 171 -13.91 -3.28 42.25
CA SER A 171 -14.90 -4.32 41.95
C SER A 171 -16.25 -3.76 41.50
N ASP A 172 -16.59 -2.51 41.86
CA ASP A 172 -17.83 -1.86 41.47
C ASP A 172 -17.65 -1.05 40.16
N PRO A 173 -18.29 -1.46 39.04
CA PRO A 173 -18.20 -0.71 37.78
C PRO A 173 -18.89 0.66 37.82
N GLY A 174 -19.74 0.91 38.82
CA GLY A 174 -20.46 2.17 39.00
C GLY A 174 -19.64 3.27 39.70
N THR A 175 -18.44 2.94 40.21
CA THR A 175 -17.59 3.92 40.89
C THR A 175 -17.22 5.09 39.96
N PRO A 176 -17.38 6.35 40.41
CA PRO A 176 -16.95 7.52 39.64
C PRO A 176 -15.44 7.57 39.43
N VAL A 177 -15.00 8.02 38.24
CA VAL A 177 -13.58 8.12 37.89
C VAL A 177 -12.78 8.98 38.88
N ARG A 178 -13.35 10.07 39.39
CA ARG A 178 -12.69 10.98 40.35
C ARG A 178 -12.20 10.32 41.63
N GLU A 179 -12.78 9.18 42.03
CA GLU A 179 -12.44 8.46 43.26
C GLU A 179 -11.18 7.61 43.10
N ILE A 180 -10.80 7.26 41.87
CA ILE A 180 -9.71 6.32 41.60
C ILE A 180 -8.59 6.90 40.72
N MET A 181 -8.87 8.00 40.01
CA MET A 181 -7.90 8.61 39.11
C MET A 181 -6.69 9.13 39.87
N THR A 182 -5.54 9.16 39.21
CA THR A 182 -4.42 9.97 39.72
C THR A 182 -4.80 11.43 39.55
N GLN A 183 -4.96 12.15 40.66
CA GLN A 183 -5.35 13.56 40.68
C GLN A 183 -4.16 14.49 40.38
N ALA A 184 -4.45 15.69 39.88
CA ALA A 184 -3.45 16.74 39.73
C ALA A 184 -2.76 17.09 41.08
N PRO A 185 -1.48 17.53 41.09
CA PRO A 185 -0.65 17.85 39.93
C PRO A 185 -0.06 16.61 39.25
N LEU A 186 -0.30 16.48 37.94
CA LEU A 186 0.30 15.46 37.10
C LEU A 186 1.62 15.96 36.50
N ILE A 187 2.49 15.01 36.13
CA ILE A 187 3.61 15.33 35.24
C ILE A 187 3.06 15.60 33.85
N THR A 188 3.27 16.81 33.35
CA THR A 188 2.81 17.27 32.04
C THR A 188 3.95 17.92 31.26
N ALA A 189 3.73 18.17 29.98
CA ALA A 189 4.64 18.96 29.15
C ALA A 189 3.87 20.06 28.39
N PRO A 190 4.53 21.19 28.04
CA PRO A 190 3.90 22.25 27.26
C PRO A 190 3.68 21.83 25.80
N VAL A 191 2.73 22.49 25.13
CA VAL A 191 2.59 22.40 23.67
C VAL A 191 3.90 22.76 22.99
N GLY A 192 4.36 21.90 22.08
CA GLY A 192 5.61 22.08 21.34
C GLY A 192 6.85 21.42 21.97
N VAL A 193 6.70 20.66 23.06
CA VAL A 193 7.78 19.87 23.64
C VAL A 193 8.45 18.96 22.59
N SER A 194 9.78 18.90 22.59
CA SER A 194 10.50 18.02 21.67
C SER A 194 10.34 16.54 22.07
N LYS A 195 10.54 15.63 21.11
CA LYS A 195 10.49 14.18 21.37
C LYS A 195 11.50 13.76 22.43
N ASP A 196 12.71 14.32 22.39
CA ASP A 196 13.78 13.97 23.31
C ASP A 196 13.49 14.46 24.73
N GLU A 197 12.96 15.67 24.88
CA GLU A 197 12.52 16.21 26.19
C GLU A 197 11.32 15.43 26.74
N ALA A 198 10.34 15.10 25.90
CA ALA A 198 9.19 14.28 26.31
C ALA A 198 9.64 12.89 26.80
N LEU A 199 10.59 12.27 26.08
CA LEU A 199 11.18 10.99 26.49
C LEU A 199 11.97 11.13 27.80
N ALA A 200 12.70 12.22 27.98
CA ALA A 200 13.41 12.50 29.22
C ALA A 200 12.45 12.65 30.42
N LEU A 201 11.33 13.37 30.26
CA LEU A 201 10.29 13.51 31.29
C LEU A 201 9.65 12.15 31.64
N LEU A 202 9.26 11.37 30.63
CA LEU A 202 8.71 10.02 30.84
C LEU A 202 9.70 9.12 31.60
N ARG A 203 11.00 9.14 31.24
CA ARG A 203 12.06 8.36 31.90
C ARG A 203 12.35 8.83 33.32
N GLN A 204 12.48 10.14 33.52
CA GLN A 204 12.79 10.74 34.82
C GLN A 204 11.69 10.44 35.84
N HIS A 205 10.43 10.60 35.43
CA HIS A 205 9.28 10.42 36.32
C HIS A 205 8.71 9.01 36.31
N LYS A 206 9.25 8.10 35.48
CA LYS A 206 8.82 6.69 35.35
C LYS A 206 7.32 6.55 35.09
N VAL A 207 6.76 7.46 34.29
CA VAL A 207 5.35 7.45 33.89
C VAL A 207 5.21 6.98 32.44
N GLU A 208 4.11 6.31 32.11
CA GLU A 208 3.87 5.78 30.75
C GLU A 208 3.18 6.77 29.81
N LYS A 209 2.57 7.82 30.37
CA LYS A 209 1.70 8.77 29.69
C LYS A 209 2.07 10.18 30.15
N LEU A 210 2.28 11.08 29.19
CA LEU A 210 2.64 12.48 29.41
C LEU A 210 1.57 13.37 28.75
N PRO A 211 0.60 13.87 29.52
CA PRO A 211 -0.36 14.85 29.04
C PRO A 211 0.34 16.14 28.60
N ILE A 212 -0.11 16.69 27.47
CA ILE A 212 0.38 17.96 26.91
C ILE A 212 -0.67 19.03 27.18
N VAL A 213 -0.27 20.11 27.85
CA VAL A 213 -1.17 21.19 28.26
C VAL A 213 -0.75 22.54 27.69
N ASP A 214 -1.72 23.44 27.48
CA ASP A 214 -1.42 24.84 27.16
C ASP A 214 -1.10 25.67 28.41
N GLY A 215 -0.79 26.96 28.22
CA GLY A 215 -0.46 27.87 29.32
C GLY A 215 -1.60 28.13 30.32
N SER A 216 -2.82 27.68 30.01
CA SER A 216 -3.98 27.75 30.92
C SER A 216 -4.27 26.42 31.63
N GLY A 217 -3.50 25.35 31.36
CA GLY A 217 -3.66 24.03 31.95
C GLY A 217 -4.62 23.10 31.18
N ARG A 218 -5.19 23.56 30.07
CA ARG A 218 -6.13 22.76 29.26
C ARG A 218 -5.38 21.67 28.51
N LEU A 219 -5.99 20.49 28.41
CA LEU A 219 -5.41 19.36 27.69
C LEU A 219 -5.39 19.64 26.18
N ARG A 220 -4.21 19.58 25.57
CA ARG A 220 -3.98 19.74 24.12
C ARG A 220 -3.42 18.48 23.47
N GLY A 221 -2.95 17.52 24.25
CA GLY A 221 -2.49 16.26 23.70
C GLY A 221 -2.00 15.23 24.71
N LEU A 222 -1.52 14.11 24.20
CA LEU A 222 -0.98 13.02 25.00
C LEU A 222 0.18 12.35 24.26
N ILE A 223 1.30 12.14 24.94
CA ILE A 223 2.43 11.33 24.47
C ILE A 223 2.52 10.07 25.33
N THR A 224 2.79 8.91 24.72
CA THR A 224 2.93 7.65 25.46
C THR A 224 4.30 6.99 25.24
N VAL A 225 4.81 6.26 26.24
CA VAL A 225 6.06 5.49 26.09
C VAL A 225 5.97 4.48 24.95
N LYS A 226 4.78 3.91 24.71
CA LYS A 226 4.54 2.96 23.61
C LYS A 226 4.87 3.57 22.24
N ASP A 227 4.69 4.87 22.05
CA ASP A 227 4.97 5.53 20.76
C ASP A 227 6.48 5.63 20.48
N PHE A 228 7.29 5.77 21.53
CA PHE A 228 8.76 5.72 21.43
C PHE A 228 9.26 4.30 21.17
N THR A 229 8.80 3.30 21.94
CA THR A 229 9.20 1.89 21.73
C THR A 229 8.87 1.41 20.32
N LYS A 230 7.71 1.79 19.77
CA LYS A 230 7.35 1.45 18.40
C LYS A 230 8.24 2.13 17.37
N SER A 231 8.66 3.37 17.62
CA SER A 231 9.56 4.08 16.69
C SER A 231 10.96 3.44 16.65
N GLU A 232 11.45 2.92 17.78
CA GLU A 232 12.68 2.11 17.81
C GLU A 232 12.49 0.72 17.16
N GLN A 233 11.32 0.10 17.35
CA GLN A 233 11.01 -1.21 16.78
C GLN A 233 10.81 -1.17 15.26
N TYR A 234 10.30 -0.05 14.73
CA TYR A 234 9.95 0.15 13.32
C TYR A 234 10.61 1.43 12.78
N PRO A 235 11.94 1.43 12.62
CA PRO A 235 12.68 2.62 12.18
C PRO A 235 12.32 3.05 10.76
N ASP A 236 11.97 2.08 9.90
CA ASP A 236 11.62 2.32 8.51
C ASP A 236 10.13 2.67 8.32
N ALA A 237 9.35 2.84 9.40
CA ALA A 237 7.91 3.02 9.31
C ALA A 237 7.51 4.24 8.46
N THR A 238 6.58 4.04 7.51
CA THR A 238 6.02 5.11 6.68
C THR A 238 5.05 5.95 7.52
N LYS A 239 5.48 7.17 7.86
CA LYS A 239 4.71 8.11 8.70
C LYS A 239 4.37 9.40 7.96
N ASP A 240 3.28 10.04 8.36
CA ASP A 240 2.94 11.40 7.98
C ASP A 240 3.71 12.42 8.82
N ASP A 241 3.54 13.71 8.52
CA ASP A 241 4.27 14.79 9.18
C ASP A 241 3.91 14.93 10.67
N ALA A 242 2.76 14.38 11.09
CA ALA A 242 2.35 14.28 12.50
C ALA A 242 2.89 13.00 13.19
N GLY A 243 3.68 12.19 12.49
CA GLY A 243 4.26 10.95 12.99
C GLY A 243 3.26 9.79 13.06
N ARG A 244 2.11 9.89 12.38
CA ARG A 244 1.12 8.81 12.31
C ARG A 244 1.41 7.90 11.13
N LEU A 245 1.09 6.62 11.23
CA LEU A 245 1.25 5.69 10.10
C LEU A 245 0.46 6.19 8.87
N ARG A 246 1.06 6.09 7.69
CA ARG A 246 0.36 6.41 6.44
C ARG A 246 -0.55 5.27 6.01
N VAL A 247 -1.70 5.61 5.41
CA VAL A 247 -2.68 4.67 4.87
C VAL A 247 -3.28 5.21 3.58
N ALA A 248 -3.53 4.31 2.63
CA ALA A 248 -4.25 4.61 1.40
C ALA A 248 -5.62 3.92 1.41
N ALA A 249 -6.55 4.41 0.61
CA ALA A 249 -7.87 3.78 0.45
C ALA A 249 -8.33 3.80 -1.01
N ALA A 250 -8.94 2.71 -1.45
CA ALA A 250 -9.56 2.62 -2.77
C ALA A 250 -10.96 3.25 -2.77
N ILE A 251 -11.32 3.86 -3.88
CA ILE A 251 -12.66 4.39 -4.18
C ILE A 251 -13.06 4.05 -5.62
N GLY A 252 -14.36 4.09 -5.90
CA GLY A 252 -14.88 3.94 -7.27
C GLY A 252 -15.06 5.30 -7.96
N VAL A 253 -16.06 5.37 -8.85
CA VAL A 253 -16.48 6.60 -9.53
C VAL A 253 -17.94 6.95 -9.19
N GLY A 254 -18.41 8.12 -9.62
CA GLY A 254 -19.77 8.61 -9.35
C GLY A 254 -19.95 9.32 -8.00
N GLU A 255 -21.14 9.89 -7.75
CA GLU A 255 -21.40 10.74 -6.58
C GLU A 255 -21.22 10.02 -5.24
N ASP A 256 -21.62 8.75 -5.13
CA ASP A 256 -21.44 8.00 -3.88
C ASP A 256 -19.96 7.75 -3.57
N SER A 257 -19.15 7.50 -4.60
CA SER A 257 -17.69 7.41 -4.45
C SER A 257 -17.05 8.75 -4.11
N TYR A 258 -17.60 9.86 -4.61
CA TYR A 258 -17.15 11.20 -4.20
C TYR A 258 -17.45 11.48 -2.72
N LYS A 259 -18.66 11.15 -2.23
CA LYS A 259 -19.00 11.23 -0.81
C LYS A 259 -18.09 10.35 0.05
N ARG A 260 -17.84 9.11 -0.41
CA ARG A 260 -16.88 8.19 0.22
C ARG A 260 -15.50 8.81 0.32
N ALA A 261 -14.99 9.39 -0.77
CA ALA A 261 -13.70 10.06 -0.79
C ALA A 261 -13.61 11.16 0.28
N ARG A 262 -14.64 12.02 0.38
CA ARG A 262 -14.70 13.08 1.41
C ARG A 262 -14.65 12.51 2.83
N ALA A 263 -15.46 11.49 3.12
CA ALA A 263 -15.46 10.85 4.45
C ALA A 263 -14.10 10.22 4.80
N LEU A 264 -13.40 9.63 3.82
CA LEU A 264 -12.06 9.08 4.03
C LEU A 264 -11.01 10.18 4.26
N VAL A 265 -11.12 11.32 3.56
CA VAL A 265 -10.28 12.50 3.82
C VAL A 265 -10.52 13.03 5.22
N ASP A 266 -11.77 13.15 5.65
CA ASP A 266 -12.12 13.60 7.00
C ASP A 266 -11.58 12.63 8.08
N ALA A 267 -11.54 11.32 7.78
CA ALA A 267 -10.90 10.31 8.63
C ALA A 267 -9.35 10.36 8.62
N GLY A 268 -8.75 11.13 7.71
CA GLY A 268 -7.31 11.35 7.64
C GLY A 268 -6.54 10.37 6.76
N VAL A 269 -7.15 9.83 5.69
CA VAL A 269 -6.44 9.03 4.68
C VAL A 269 -5.36 9.86 3.98
N ASP A 270 -4.22 9.25 3.66
CA ASP A 270 -3.07 9.96 3.07
C ASP A 270 -3.08 9.94 1.53
N VAL A 271 -3.64 8.89 0.93
CA VAL A 271 -3.73 8.71 -0.53
C VAL A 271 -5.07 8.06 -0.89
N LEU A 272 -5.76 8.61 -1.89
CA LEU A 272 -6.92 7.95 -2.50
C LEU A 272 -6.54 7.29 -3.82
N ILE A 273 -7.03 6.07 -4.03
CA ILE A 273 -6.84 5.34 -5.28
C ILE A 273 -8.21 5.19 -5.97
N VAL A 274 -8.42 5.92 -7.06
CA VAL A 274 -9.57 5.71 -7.95
C VAL A 274 -9.32 4.39 -8.69
N ASP A 275 -9.97 3.32 -8.24
CA ASP A 275 -9.68 1.93 -8.59
C ASP A 275 -10.84 1.30 -9.38
N THR A 276 -10.65 1.21 -10.69
CA THR A 276 -11.57 0.55 -11.63
C THR A 276 -10.82 -0.46 -12.51
N ALA A 277 -11.54 -1.39 -13.14
CA ALA A 277 -10.92 -2.32 -14.10
C ALA A 277 -10.38 -1.61 -15.36
N HIS A 278 -10.96 -0.45 -15.71
CA HIS A 278 -10.56 0.36 -16.87
C HIS A 278 -10.40 1.83 -16.49
N GLY A 279 -9.18 2.21 -16.10
CA GLY A 279 -8.82 3.55 -15.66
C GLY A 279 -8.83 4.64 -16.75
N HIS A 280 -8.87 4.25 -18.03
CA HIS A 280 -8.96 5.19 -19.15
C HIS A 280 -10.41 5.53 -19.55
N GLN A 281 -11.37 5.21 -18.69
CA GLN A 281 -12.77 5.60 -18.87
C GLN A 281 -12.98 7.06 -18.43
N ARG A 282 -13.84 7.80 -19.15
CA ARG A 282 -14.18 9.20 -18.83
C ARG A 282 -14.55 9.44 -17.36
N ALA A 283 -15.38 8.58 -16.78
CA ALA A 283 -15.81 8.73 -15.39
C ALA A 283 -14.64 8.68 -14.37
N VAL A 284 -13.58 7.92 -14.67
CA VAL A 284 -12.36 7.88 -13.85
C VAL A 284 -11.59 9.20 -13.99
N LEU A 285 -11.39 9.66 -15.22
CA LEU A 285 -10.71 10.94 -15.48
C LEU A 285 -11.44 12.11 -14.82
N ASP A 286 -12.76 12.13 -14.91
CA ASP A 286 -13.61 13.17 -14.33
C ASP A 286 -13.58 13.12 -12.79
N MET A 287 -13.58 11.93 -12.20
CA MET A 287 -13.40 11.76 -10.75
C MET A 287 -12.04 12.28 -10.28
N VAL A 288 -10.95 11.91 -10.97
CA VAL A 288 -9.60 12.40 -10.65
C VAL A 288 -9.53 13.92 -10.72
N ARG A 289 -10.01 14.54 -11.82
CA ARG A 289 -10.05 16.00 -11.97
C ARG A 289 -10.84 16.69 -10.87
N ARG A 290 -11.97 16.11 -10.46
CA ARG A 290 -12.82 16.66 -9.39
C ARG A 290 -12.10 16.58 -8.05
N LEU A 291 -11.60 15.41 -7.66
CA LEU A 291 -10.90 15.22 -6.39
C LEU A 291 -9.67 16.14 -6.29
N LYS A 292 -8.90 16.29 -7.37
CA LYS A 292 -7.74 17.20 -7.39
C LYS A 292 -8.08 18.67 -7.17
N LYS A 293 -9.33 19.10 -7.39
CA LYS A 293 -9.79 20.46 -7.08
C LYS A 293 -10.28 20.58 -5.64
N ASP A 294 -10.88 19.52 -5.11
CA ASP A 294 -11.68 19.59 -3.88
C ASP A 294 -10.95 19.08 -2.62
N VAL A 295 -9.85 18.32 -2.78
CA VAL A 295 -9.05 17.78 -1.67
C VAL A 295 -7.55 18.01 -1.90
N THR A 296 -6.80 18.09 -0.79
CA THR A 296 -5.35 18.38 -0.82
C THR A 296 -4.47 17.14 -0.84
N ILE A 297 -5.02 15.97 -0.52
CA ILE A 297 -4.27 14.72 -0.50
C ILE A 297 -3.97 14.22 -1.92
N ASP A 298 -3.00 13.30 -2.02
CA ASP A 298 -2.58 12.76 -3.30
C ASP A 298 -3.60 11.75 -3.86
N ILE A 299 -3.83 11.82 -5.17
CA ILE A 299 -4.79 10.98 -5.89
C ILE A 299 -4.06 10.10 -6.90
N VAL A 300 -4.26 8.79 -6.77
CA VAL A 300 -3.81 7.78 -7.74
C VAL A 300 -4.97 7.35 -8.62
N GLY A 301 -4.74 7.26 -9.93
CA GLY A 301 -5.72 6.72 -10.87
C GLY A 301 -5.31 5.37 -11.46
N GLY A 302 -6.25 4.44 -11.62
CA GLY A 302 -6.02 3.18 -12.31
C GLY A 302 -7.27 2.30 -12.47
N ASN A 303 -7.16 1.13 -13.11
CA ASN A 303 -5.95 0.57 -13.72
C ASN A 303 -5.83 0.91 -15.20
N ILE A 304 -4.62 1.24 -15.63
CA ILE A 304 -4.28 1.39 -17.06
C ILE A 304 -3.23 0.36 -17.46
N ALA A 305 -3.04 0.17 -18.77
CA ALA A 305 -2.03 -0.74 -19.30
C ALA A 305 -1.37 -0.21 -20.58
N THR A 306 -1.60 1.06 -20.93
CA THR A 306 -1.16 1.68 -22.18
C THR A 306 -0.66 3.09 -21.95
N TYR A 307 0.22 3.56 -22.84
CA TYR A 307 0.72 4.94 -22.85
C TYR A 307 -0.42 5.96 -22.85
N ALA A 308 -1.42 5.77 -23.71
CA ALA A 308 -2.56 6.69 -23.80
C ALA A 308 -3.36 6.77 -22.49
N GLY A 309 -3.60 5.63 -21.83
CA GLY A 309 -4.31 5.62 -20.55
C GLY A 309 -3.50 6.28 -19.44
N ALA A 310 -2.19 6.04 -19.38
CA ALA A 310 -1.31 6.71 -18.44
C ALA A 310 -1.28 8.23 -18.68
N ARG A 311 -1.09 8.66 -19.93
CA ARG A 311 -1.10 10.08 -20.31
C ARG A 311 -2.40 10.77 -19.92
N ALA A 312 -3.54 10.15 -20.19
CA ALA A 312 -4.84 10.72 -19.84
C ALA A 312 -5.04 10.92 -18.33
N LEU A 313 -4.53 9.99 -17.49
CA LEU A 313 -4.57 10.15 -16.04
C LEU A 313 -3.62 11.23 -15.53
N VAL A 314 -2.42 11.32 -16.12
CA VAL A 314 -1.45 12.39 -15.85
C VAL A 314 -2.06 13.75 -16.19
N GLU A 315 -2.67 13.89 -17.36
CA GLU A 315 -3.37 15.11 -17.81
C GLU A 315 -4.62 15.43 -16.96
N ALA A 316 -5.29 14.42 -16.40
CA ALA A 316 -6.37 14.60 -15.44
C ALA A 316 -5.88 15.12 -14.07
N GLY A 317 -4.57 15.11 -13.82
CA GLY A 317 -3.95 15.63 -12.61
C GLY A 317 -3.59 14.58 -11.57
N ALA A 318 -3.54 13.29 -11.94
CA ALA A 318 -3.15 12.22 -11.00
C ALA A 318 -1.72 12.45 -10.45
N ASP A 319 -1.55 12.21 -9.15
CA ASP A 319 -0.26 12.28 -8.45
C ASP A 319 0.50 10.96 -8.51
N GLY A 320 -0.14 9.89 -8.95
CA GLY A 320 0.43 8.58 -9.26
C GLY A 320 -0.50 7.80 -10.20
N VAL A 321 0.03 6.81 -10.91
CA VAL A 321 -0.78 5.94 -11.78
C VAL A 321 -0.61 4.47 -11.43
N LYS A 322 -1.71 3.72 -11.40
CA LYS A 322 -1.72 2.27 -11.13
C LYS A 322 -1.88 1.47 -12.42
N VAL A 323 -0.96 0.54 -12.63
CA VAL A 323 -0.73 -0.13 -13.92
C VAL A 323 -0.93 -1.63 -13.80
N GLY A 324 -1.83 -2.17 -14.62
CA GLY A 324 -2.04 -3.61 -14.74
C GLY A 324 -3.49 -3.96 -15.04
N VAL A 325 -3.75 -4.52 -16.23
CA VAL A 325 -5.06 -5.04 -16.61
C VAL A 325 -4.95 -6.54 -16.87
N GLY A 326 -5.55 -7.31 -15.95
CA GLY A 326 -5.53 -8.77 -15.94
C GLY A 326 -4.26 -9.55 -15.56
N PRO A 327 -3.15 -8.97 -15.05
CA PRO A 327 -1.96 -9.77 -14.67
C PRO A 327 -2.12 -10.50 -13.32
N GLY A 328 -3.13 -10.14 -12.51
CA GLY A 328 -3.31 -10.68 -11.17
C GLY A 328 -3.58 -12.19 -11.19
N ALA A 329 -3.01 -12.93 -10.23
CA ALA A 329 -3.04 -14.41 -10.18
C ALA A 329 -4.46 -15.03 -10.16
N ILE A 330 -5.47 -14.24 -9.84
CA ILE A 330 -6.87 -14.64 -9.68
C ILE A 330 -7.80 -13.86 -10.61
N CYS A 331 -7.25 -13.07 -11.53
CA CYS A 331 -8.00 -12.26 -12.47
C CYS A 331 -8.19 -13.02 -13.78
N THR A 332 -9.41 -13.07 -14.28
CA THR A 332 -9.76 -13.74 -15.53
C THR A 332 -10.14 -12.77 -16.63
N THR A 333 -10.01 -11.44 -16.44
CA THR A 333 -10.29 -10.40 -17.45
C THR A 333 -9.70 -10.71 -18.82
N ARG A 334 -8.44 -11.18 -18.89
CA ARG A 334 -7.79 -11.53 -20.16
C ARG A 334 -8.44 -12.71 -20.86
N ILE A 335 -9.00 -13.64 -20.11
CA ILE A 335 -9.65 -14.85 -20.63
C ILE A 335 -11.11 -14.57 -20.99
N VAL A 336 -11.84 -13.89 -20.10
CA VAL A 336 -13.28 -13.67 -20.22
C VAL A 336 -13.59 -12.51 -21.18
N ALA A 337 -12.90 -11.37 -21.02
CA ALA A 337 -13.13 -10.19 -21.85
C ALA A 337 -12.15 -10.08 -23.04
N GLY A 338 -11.06 -10.85 -23.04
CA GLY A 338 -10.02 -10.78 -24.08
C GLY A 338 -9.15 -9.51 -24.01
N VAL A 339 -9.18 -8.78 -22.88
CA VAL A 339 -8.51 -7.47 -22.73
C VAL A 339 -7.35 -7.56 -21.74
N GLY A 340 -6.19 -7.03 -22.13
CA GLY A 340 -5.03 -6.87 -21.26
C GLY A 340 -3.74 -6.60 -22.03
N VAL A 341 -2.66 -6.30 -21.30
CA VAL A 341 -1.30 -6.12 -21.85
C VAL A 341 -0.32 -6.85 -20.93
N PRO A 342 0.65 -7.63 -21.44
CA PRO A 342 1.71 -8.23 -20.62
C PRO A 342 2.40 -7.20 -19.71
N GLN A 343 2.66 -7.58 -18.46
CA GLN A 343 2.82 -6.60 -17.37
C GLN A 343 4.11 -5.77 -17.45
N ILE A 344 5.22 -6.34 -17.92
CA ILE A 344 6.47 -5.58 -18.13
C ILE A 344 6.24 -4.51 -19.19
N THR A 345 5.64 -4.88 -20.33
CA THR A 345 5.31 -3.92 -21.39
C THR A 345 4.33 -2.85 -20.91
N ALA A 346 3.31 -3.22 -20.13
CA ALA A 346 2.35 -2.26 -19.58
C ALA A 346 3.03 -1.22 -18.68
N ILE A 347 3.95 -1.64 -17.81
CA ILE A 347 4.73 -0.76 -16.94
C ILE A 347 5.63 0.16 -17.77
N MET A 348 6.35 -0.37 -18.76
CA MET A 348 7.21 0.43 -19.63
C MET A 348 6.43 1.53 -20.37
N GLU A 349 5.27 1.19 -20.95
CA GLU A 349 4.42 2.15 -21.67
C GLU A 349 3.84 3.22 -20.74
N ALA A 350 3.43 2.84 -19.53
CA ALA A 350 2.94 3.79 -18.54
C ALA A 350 4.06 4.72 -18.04
N ALA A 351 5.24 4.18 -17.76
CA ALA A 351 6.41 4.94 -17.33
C ALA A 351 6.86 5.94 -18.41
N ARG A 352 6.81 5.57 -19.69
CA ARG A 352 7.09 6.47 -20.82
C ARG A 352 6.18 7.70 -20.83
N ALA A 353 4.91 7.55 -20.47
CA ALA A 353 3.97 8.68 -20.36
C ALA A 353 4.14 9.47 -19.04
N ALA A 354 4.37 8.79 -17.93
CA ALA A 354 4.29 9.37 -16.59
C ALA A 354 5.59 10.05 -16.12
N ARG A 355 6.76 9.49 -16.47
CA ARG A 355 8.08 9.98 -16.04
C ARG A 355 8.36 11.43 -16.46
N PRO A 356 8.11 11.87 -17.72
CA PRO A 356 8.34 13.27 -18.10
C PRO A 356 7.53 14.28 -17.27
N ALA A 357 6.37 13.86 -16.77
CA ALA A 357 5.51 14.67 -15.90
C ALA A 357 5.86 14.54 -14.40
N GLY A 358 6.86 13.72 -14.03
CA GLY A 358 7.24 13.44 -12.65
C GLY A 358 6.15 12.72 -11.84
N VAL A 359 5.31 11.92 -12.50
CA VAL A 359 4.25 11.09 -11.87
C VAL A 359 4.77 9.67 -11.66
N PRO A 360 4.80 9.16 -10.40
CA PRO A 360 5.22 7.79 -10.14
C PRO A 360 4.26 6.71 -10.67
N VAL A 361 4.82 5.55 -10.97
CA VAL A 361 4.12 4.39 -11.53
C VAL A 361 4.05 3.25 -10.51
N ILE A 362 2.87 2.71 -10.29
CA ILE A 362 2.62 1.53 -9.44
C ILE A 362 2.38 0.30 -10.33
N GLY A 363 3.26 -0.70 -10.28
CA GLY A 363 3.05 -1.98 -10.94
C GLY A 363 2.12 -2.90 -10.12
N ASP A 364 0.91 -3.16 -10.60
CA ASP A 364 -0.14 -3.92 -9.88
C ASP A 364 -0.42 -5.28 -10.51
N GLY A 365 -0.09 -6.35 -9.77
CA GLY A 365 -0.36 -7.74 -10.14
C GLY A 365 0.71 -8.42 -11.00
N GLY A 366 0.63 -9.76 -11.07
CA GLY A 366 1.55 -10.61 -11.85
C GLY A 366 2.87 -10.97 -11.16
N ILE A 367 3.18 -10.36 -10.01
CA ILE A 367 4.42 -10.61 -9.26
C ILE A 367 4.30 -11.90 -8.46
N GLN A 368 5.22 -12.83 -8.70
CA GLN A 368 5.22 -14.17 -8.10
C GLN A 368 6.40 -14.39 -7.16
N TYR A 369 7.52 -13.74 -7.44
CA TYR A 369 8.74 -13.84 -6.63
C TYR A 369 9.33 -12.46 -6.38
N SER A 370 10.24 -12.36 -5.40
CA SER A 370 10.91 -11.10 -5.07
C SER A 370 11.71 -10.52 -6.25
N GLY A 371 12.23 -11.37 -7.14
CA GLY A 371 12.91 -10.94 -8.37
C GLY A 371 12.02 -10.14 -9.32
N ASP A 372 10.72 -10.41 -9.35
CA ASP A 372 9.78 -9.70 -10.22
C ASP A 372 9.57 -8.25 -9.77
N ILE A 373 9.79 -7.96 -8.49
CA ILE A 373 9.78 -6.60 -7.95
C ILE A 373 10.92 -5.80 -8.61
N ALA A 374 12.14 -6.35 -8.64
CA ALA A 374 13.27 -5.70 -9.28
C ALA A 374 13.04 -5.51 -10.80
N LYS A 375 12.49 -6.54 -11.47
CA LYS A 375 12.13 -6.45 -12.90
C LYS A 375 11.09 -5.35 -13.15
N ALA A 376 10.06 -5.24 -12.31
CA ALA A 376 9.03 -4.20 -12.40
C ALA A 376 9.63 -2.79 -12.23
N LEU A 377 10.53 -2.62 -11.27
CA LEU A 377 11.19 -1.34 -11.01
C LEU A 377 12.07 -0.94 -12.19
N VAL A 378 12.91 -1.84 -12.71
CA VAL A 378 13.73 -1.61 -13.90
C VAL A 378 12.87 -1.30 -15.13
N ALA A 379 11.74 -1.98 -15.29
CA ALA A 379 10.78 -1.71 -16.37
C ALA A 379 10.13 -0.32 -16.29
N GLY A 380 10.14 0.33 -15.11
CA GLY A 380 9.72 1.71 -14.99
C GLY A 380 8.83 2.04 -13.80
N ALA A 381 8.43 1.04 -13.02
CA ALA A 381 7.65 1.27 -11.81
C ALA A 381 8.50 1.91 -10.71
N ASP A 382 7.89 2.72 -9.85
CA ASP A 382 8.49 3.25 -8.63
C ASP A 382 8.13 2.40 -7.43
N THR A 383 6.94 1.80 -7.45
CA THR A 383 6.43 0.90 -6.40
C THR A 383 5.65 -0.27 -7.02
N VAL A 384 5.44 -1.33 -6.24
CA VAL A 384 4.63 -2.48 -6.65
C VAL A 384 3.49 -2.77 -5.68
N MET A 385 2.34 -3.18 -6.22
CA MET A 385 1.19 -3.60 -5.44
C MET A 385 1.04 -5.12 -5.48
N LEU A 386 1.00 -5.72 -4.29
CA LEU A 386 1.02 -7.16 -4.08
C LEU A 386 -0.31 -7.67 -3.50
N GLY A 387 -0.87 -8.69 -4.14
CA GLY A 387 -2.04 -9.42 -3.67
C GLY A 387 -1.66 -10.77 -3.04
N SER A 388 -1.52 -11.80 -3.87
CA SER A 388 -1.31 -13.20 -3.46
C SER A 388 -0.13 -13.42 -2.51
N LEU A 389 0.98 -12.69 -2.71
CA LEU A 389 2.17 -12.77 -1.86
C LEU A 389 1.90 -12.32 -0.42
N LEU A 390 0.92 -11.43 -0.22
CA LEU A 390 0.55 -10.88 1.09
C LEU A 390 -0.74 -11.48 1.65
N ALA A 391 -1.61 -12.06 0.80
CA ALA A 391 -2.86 -12.68 1.20
C ALA A 391 -2.69 -13.82 2.22
N GLY A 392 -1.54 -14.52 2.20
CA GLY A 392 -1.21 -15.58 3.16
C GLY A 392 -0.68 -15.11 4.51
N CYS A 393 -0.48 -13.80 4.70
CA CYS A 393 0.07 -13.27 5.96
C CYS A 393 -0.95 -13.33 7.10
N GLU A 394 -0.46 -13.38 8.34
CA GLU A 394 -1.29 -13.40 9.54
C GLU A 394 -2.26 -12.20 9.63
N GLU A 395 -1.81 -11.03 9.19
CA GLU A 395 -2.52 -9.76 9.26
C GLU A 395 -3.57 -9.56 8.15
N SER A 396 -3.57 -10.40 7.11
CA SER A 396 -4.59 -10.31 6.06
C SER A 396 -5.97 -10.74 6.61
N PRO A 397 -7.08 -10.20 6.09
CA PRO A 397 -8.43 -10.50 6.57
C PRO A 397 -8.96 -11.87 6.13
N GLY A 398 -8.33 -12.53 5.15
CA GLY A 398 -8.78 -13.85 4.67
C GLY A 398 -8.83 -14.90 5.79
N GLU A 399 -9.83 -15.78 5.75
CA GLU A 399 -10.01 -16.82 6.78
C GLU A 399 -8.90 -17.88 6.71
N LEU A 400 -8.49 -18.40 7.88
CA LEU A 400 -7.54 -19.50 7.98
C LEU A 400 -8.27 -20.83 7.72
N ILE A 401 -7.81 -21.58 6.73
CA ILE A 401 -8.36 -22.86 6.29
C ILE A 401 -7.32 -23.96 6.54
N PHE A 402 -7.76 -25.10 7.03
CA PHE A 402 -6.92 -26.28 7.22
C PHE A 402 -7.26 -27.34 6.17
N VAL A 403 -6.28 -27.68 5.33
CA VAL A 403 -6.42 -28.73 4.31
C VAL A 403 -5.31 -29.76 4.51
N ASN A 404 -5.67 -30.99 4.85
CA ASN A 404 -4.73 -32.10 5.07
C ASN A 404 -3.60 -31.75 6.06
N GLY A 405 -3.94 -31.05 7.16
CA GLY A 405 -2.98 -30.63 8.19
C GLY A 405 -2.10 -29.43 7.81
N LYS A 406 -2.25 -28.87 6.61
CA LYS A 406 -1.57 -27.64 6.18
C LYS A 406 -2.49 -26.43 6.31
N GLN A 407 -1.89 -25.29 6.67
CA GLN A 407 -2.58 -24.02 6.84
C GLN A 407 -2.60 -23.21 5.53
N PHE A 408 -3.76 -22.72 5.16
CA PHE A 408 -4.01 -21.84 4.01
C PHE A 408 -4.84 -20.63 4.44
N LYS A 409 -4.85 -19.58 3.62
CA LYS A 409 -5.78 -18.46 3.77
C LYS A 409 -6.66 -18.32 2.54
N ALA A 410 -7.94 -18.02 2.75
CA ALA A 410 -8.88 -17.70 1.68
C ALA A 410 -8.39 -16.48 0.88
N TYR A 411 -8.44 -16.57 -0.45
CA TYR A 411 -8.00 -15.50 -1.34
C TYR A 411 -8.93 -15.42 -2.56
N ARG A 412 -9.47 -14.24 -2.87
CA ARG A 412 -10.44 -14.07 -3.96
C ARG A 412 -10.27 -12.76 -4.72
N GLY A 413 -10.64 -12.80 -5.99
CA GLY A 413 -10.55 -11.65 -6.89
C GLY A 413 -11.72 -10.72 -6.65
N MET A 414 -11.50 -9.41 -6.76
CA MET A 414 -12.62 -8.47 -6.66
C MET A 414 -13.68 -8.74 -7.74
N GLY A 415 -13.29 -9.35 -8.87
CA GLY A 415 -14.19 -9.79 -9.93
C GLY A 415 -14.76 -11.19 -9.75
N SER A 416 -14.51 -11.87 -8.63
CA SER A 416 -15.13 -13.18 -8.34
C SER A 416 -16.60 -13.00 -7.98
N LEU A 417 -17.38 -14.07 -8.15
CA LEU A 417 -18.79 -14.07 -7.74
C LEU A 417 -18.93 -13.76 -6.25
N GLY A 418 -18.17 -14.39 -5.36
CA GLY A 418 -18.32 -14.13 -3.93
C GLY A 418 -17.85 -12.75 -3.48
N ALA A 419 -16.97 -12.07 -4.23
CA ALA A 419 -16.63 -10.67 -3.99
C ALA A 419 -17.70 -9.71 -4.51
N MET A 420 -18.34 -10.03 -5.65
CA MET A 420 -19.39 -9.21 -6.27
C MET A 420 -20.79 -9.43 -5.69
N GLN A 421 -21.07 -10.60 -5.14
CA GLN A 421 -22.37 -10.94 -4.55
C GLN A 421 -22.53 -10.31 -3.17
N SER A 422 -23.72 -9.76 -2.91
CA SER A 422 -24.13 -9.37 -1.57
C SER A 422 -24.61 -10.63 -0.84
N ARG A 423 -24.01 -10.98 0.31
CA ARG A 423 -24.44 -12.14 1.11
C ARG A 423 -25.13 -11.64 2.38
N GLY A 424 -26.40 -12.02 2.58
CA GLY A 424 -27.19 -11.59 3.74
C GLY A 424 -27.42 -10.08 3.77
N GLN A 425 -27.16 -9.43 4.90
CA GLN A 425 -27.27 -7.96 5.04
C GLN A 425 -26.02 -7.19 4.53
N ALA A 426 -24.93 -7.89 4.19
CA ALA A 426 -23.70 -7.27 3.71
C ALA A 426 -23.80 -6.98 2.21
N LYS A 427 -23.94 -5.69 1.86
CA LYS A 427 -23.93 -5.21 0.49
C LYS A 427 -22.50 -5.26 -0.08
N SER A 428 -22.32 -5.93 -1.22
CA SER A 428 -21.04 -5.86 -1.96
C SER A 428 -20.94 -4.54 -2.73
N TYR A 429 -19.74 -3.96 -2.73
CA TYR A 429 -19.37 -2.76 -3.47
C TYR A 429 -18.28 -3.06 -4.51
N SER A 430 -18.21 -4.30 -4.99
CA SER A 430 -17.25 -4.70 -6.03
C SER A 430 -17.84 -4.68 -7.44
N LYS A 431 -19.18 -4.74 -7.59
CA LYS A 431 -19.87 -4.82 -8.90
C LYS A 431 -19.53 -3.65 -9.83
N ASP A 432 -19.48 -2.42 -9.30
CA ASP A 432 -19.24 -1.21 -10.11
C ASP A 432 -17.79 -1.15 -10.65
N ARG A 433 -16.84 -1.83 -10.00
CA ARG A 433 -15.45 -1.95 -10.48
C ARG A 433 -15.39 -2.60 -11.88
N TYR A 434 -16.34 -3.48 -12.17
CA TYR A 434 -16.45 -4.27 -13.40
C TYR A 434 -17.66 -3.88 -14.23
N PHE A 435 -18.22 -2.67 -14.03
CA PHE A 435 -19.33 -2.12 -14.81
C PHE A 435 -20.62 -2.95 -14.76
N GLN A 436 -20.81 -3.70 -13.67
CA GLN A 436 -21.96 -4.58 -13.47
C GLN A 436 -22.90 -4.09 -12.36
N GLN A 437 -22.87 -2.79 -12.03
CA GLN A 437 -23.73 -2.21 -11.00
C GLN A 437 -25.24 -2.31 -11.32
N ASP A 438 -25.60 -2.36 -12.61
CA ASP A 438 -26.98 -2.42 -13.07
C ASP A 438 -27.50 -3.87 -13.25
N VAL A 439 -26.65 -4.88 -12.97
CA VAL A 439 -27.03 -6.29 -13.06
C VAL A 439 -27.86 -6.70 -11.83
N THR A 440 -29.16 -6.90 -12.05
CA THR A 440 -30.14 -7.11 -10.98
C THR A 440 -30.26 -8.54 -10.46
N SER A 441 -29.73 -9.54 -11.19
CA SER A 441 -29.68 -10.94 -10.75
C SER A 441 -28.24 -11.42 -10.67
N ASP A 442 -27.89 -12.05 -9.53
CA ASP A 442 -26.55 -12.59 -9.33
C ASP A 442 -26.21 -13.74 -10.31
N GLU A 443 -27.21 -14.42 -10.88
CA GLU A 443 -27.03 -15.44 -11.93
C GLU A 443 -26.58 -14.86 -13.27
N LYS A 444 -26.78 -13.54 -13.47
CA LYS A 444 -26.39 -12.84 -14.70
C LYS A 444 -25.05 -12.13 -14.59
N LEU A 445 -24.36 -12.24 -13.44
CA LEU A 445 -23.03 -11.67 -13.28
C LEU A 445 -22.02 -12.42 -14.14
N VAL A 446 -21.15 -11.67 -14.81
CA VAL A 446 -20.03 -12.19 -15.61
C VAL A 446 -18.74 -11.98 -14.81
N PRO A 447 -18.24 -12.98 -14.07
CA PRO A 447 -17.08 -12.80 -13.20
C PRO A 447 -15.78 -12.66 -13.98
N GLU A 448 -14.99 -11.66 -13.61
CA GLU A 448 -13.63 -11.41 -14.11
C GLU A 448 -12.55 -11.80 -13.08
N GLY A 449 -12.91 -12.66 -12.12
CA GLY A 449 -11.99 -13.26 -11.18
C GLY A 449 -12.48 -14.58 -10.59
N VAL A 450 -11.58 -15.25 -9.88
CA VAL A 450 -11.83 -16.54 -9.22
C VAL A 450 -11.59 -16.46 -7.70
N GLU A 451 -11.99 -17.51 -7.00
CA GLU A 451 -11.71 -17.73 -5.58
C GLU A 451 -10.79 -18.93 -5.44
N GLY A 452 -9.91 -18.86 -4.45
CA GLY A 452 -8.98 -19.92 -4.14
C GLY A 452 -8.39 -19.74 -2.76
N GLN A 453 -7.26 -20.37 -2.55
CA GLN A 453 -6.53 -20.31 -1.29
C GLN A 453 -5.03 -20.17 -1.55
N VAL A 454 -4.34 -19.50 -0.64
CA VAL A 454 -2.88 -19.36 -0.66
C VAL A 454 -2.29 -19.98 0.61
N PRO A 455 -1.06 -20.52 0.57
CA PRO A 455 -0.42 -21.03 1.78
C PRO A 455 -0.32 -19.95 2.86
N TYR A 456 -0.49 -20.34 4.13
CA TYR A 456 -0.20 -19.45 5.25
C TYR A 456 1.30 -19.14 5.30
N ARG A 457 1.65 -17.85 5.40
CA ARG A 457 3.04 -17.35 5.31
C ARG A 457 3.58 -16.78 6.63
N GLY A 458 2.78 -16.80 7.69
CA GLY A 458 3.16 -16.20 8.97
C GLY A 458 3.03 -14.67 8.98
N PRO A 459 3.74 -13.98 9.91
CA PRO A 459 3.66 -12.53 10.05
C PRO A 459 4.18 -11.79 8.82
N LEU A 460 3.54 -10.68 8.45
CA LEU A 460 3.92 -9.83 7.32
C LEU A 460 5.39 -9.40 7.38
N SER A 461 5.92 -9.10 8.56
CA SER A 461 7.31 -8.65 8.73
C SER A 461 8.32 -9.64 8.15
N ARG A 462 8.08 -10.95 8.29
CA ARG A 462 8.95 -11.98 7.71
C ARG A 462 8.85 -12.02 6.19
N VAL A 463 7.63 -11.90 5.66
CA VAL A 463 7.38 -11.90 4.21
C VAL A 463 8.00 -10.65 3.57
N ALA A 464 7.74 -9.46 4.12
CA ALA A 464 8.30 -8.20 3.67
C ALA A 464 9.84 -8.23 3.71
N HIS A 465 10.44 -8.76 4.77
CA HIS A 465 11.90 -8.92 4.86
C HIS A 465 12.47 -9.74 3.68
N GLN A 466 11.82 -10.85 3.30
CA GLN A 466 12.28 -11.67 2.17
C GLN A 466 12.09 -10.96 0.82
N LEU A 467 10.97 -10.25 0.64
CA LEU A 467 10.70 -9.51 -0.59
C LEU A 467 11.70 -8.35 -0.79
N VAL A 468 11.91 -7.56 0.25
CA VAL A 468 12.88 -6.44 0.24
C VAL A 468 14.31 -6.99 0.16
N GLY A 469 14.62 -8.08 0.86
CA GLY A 469 15.93 -8.75 0.76
C GLY A 469 16.25 -9.19 -0.68
N GLY A 470 15.29 -9.77 -1.40
CA GLY A 470 15.44 -10.10 -2.82
C GLY A 470 15.69 -8.87 -3.70
N LEU A 471 14.98 -7.77 -3.45
CA LEU A 471 15.23 -6.50 -4.13
C LEU A 471 16.65 -5.97 -3.85
N ARG A 472 17.10 -5.98 -2.59
CA ARG A 472 18.45 -5.53 -2.21
C ARG A 472 19.54 -6.35 -2.90
N LEU A 473 19.35 -7.66 -3.03
CA LEU A 473 20.25 -8.54 -3.79
C LEU A 473 20.27 -8.15 -5.28
N ALA A 474 19.10 -7.96 -5.90
CA ALA A 474 19.00 -7.55 -7.30
C ALA A 474 19.67 -6.18 -7.56
N MET A 475 19.50 -5.23 -6.64
CA MET A 475 20.19 -3.93 -6.64
C MET A 475 21.71 -4.10 -6.54
N GLY A 476 22.19 -5.00 -5.68
CA GLY A 476 23.61 -5.38 -5.62
C GLY A 476 24.13 -5.93 -6.95
N TYR A 477 23.41 -6.85 -7.59
CA TYR A 477 23.79 -7.39 -8.91
C TYR A 477 23.74 -6.35 -10.03
N ALA A 478 22.87 -5.35 -9.93
CA ALA A 478 22.77 -4.26 -10.90
C ALA A 478 23.74 -3.09 -10.65
N GLY A 479 24.48 -3.11 -9.53
CA GLY A 479 25.34 -1.99 -9.13
C GLY A 479 24.55 -0.73 -8.77
N ALA A 480 23.36 -0.87 -8.18
CA ALA A 480 22.50 0.25 -7.82
C ALA A 480 22.36 0.38 -6.30
N GLU A 481 22.78 1.50 -5.73
CA GLU A 481 22.59 1.82 -4.31
C GLU A 481 21.22 2.40 -4.01
N THR A 482 20.53 2.94 -5.02
CA THR A 482 19.21 3.59 -4.87
C THR A 482 18.25 3.18 -5.99
N ILE A 483 16.94 3.34 -5.76
CA ILE A 483 15.93 3.06 -6.79
C ILE A 483 16.13 3.91 -8.07
N PRO A 484 16.44 5.23 -8.00
CA PRO A 484 16.80 5.99 -9.19
C PRO A 484 18.01 5.45 -9.95
N GLN A 485 19.05 4.96 -9.25
CA GLN A 485 20.17 4.30 -9.90
C GLN A 485 19.75 2.97 -10.55
N LEU A 486 18.87 2.20 -9.92
CA LEU A 486 18.32 0.98 -10.49
C LEU A 486 17.54 1.25 -11.78
N HIS A 487 16.75 2.34 -11.83
CA HIS A 487 16.07 2.79 -13.04
C HIS A 487 17.03 3.19 -14.16
N ALA A 488 18.15 3.84 -13.82
CA ALA A 488 19.11 4.35 -14.80
C ALA A 488 20.06 3.28 -15.33
N ARG A 489 20.46 2.33 -14.47
CA ARG A 489 21.49 1.32 -14.78
C ARG A 489 20.93 -0.06 -15.09
N GLY A 490 19.76 -0.40 -14.55
CA GLY A 490 19.17 -1.73 -14.70
C GLY A 490 18.85 -2.04 -16.16
N GLN A 491 19.17 -3.25 -16.60
CA GLN A 491 18.90 -3.70 -17.96
C GLN A 491 18.15 -5.03 -17.92
N LEU A 492 17.11 -5.16 -18.75
CA LEU A 492 16.38 -6.41 -18.91
C LEU A 492 16.85 -7.12 -20.17
N ILE A 493 17.05 -8.43 -20.07
CA ILE A 493 17.31 -9.31 -21.20
C ILE A 493 16.12 -10.25 -21.41
N ARG A 494 15.71 -10.42 -22.67
CA ARG A 494 14.65 -11.37 -23.04
C ARG A 494 15.18 -12.79 -22.98
N ILE A 495 14.35 -13.70 -22.50
CA ILE A 495 14.63 -15.13 -22.47
C ILE A 495 13.61 -15.91 -23.28
N THR A 496 13.95 -17.15 -23.61
CA THR A 496 13.00 -18.12 -24.17
C THR A 496 12.38 -18.95 -23.06
N ALA A 497 11.37 -19.77 -23.38
CA ALA A 497 10.81 -20.74 -22.43
C ALA A 497 11.86 -21.71 -21.86
N ALA A 498 12.90 -22.05 -22.64
CA ALA A 498 14.01 -22.87 -22.16
C ALA A 498 14.85 -22.11 -21.10
N GLY A 499 15.07 -20.81 -21.30
CA GLY A 499 15.73 -19.96 -20.31
C GLY A 499 14.93 -19.81 -19.02
N LEU A 500 13.60 -19.77 -19.10
CA LEU A 500 12.75 -19.79 -17.89
C LEU A 500 12.91 -21.11 -17.13
N LYS A 501 12.88 -22.24 -17.85
CA LYS A 501 13.09 -23.57 -17.24
C LYS A 501 14.47 -23.67 -16.57
N GLU A 502 15.51 -23.13 -17.20
CA GLU A 502 16.86 -23.04 -16.64
C GLU A 502 16.92 -22.15 -15.39
N SER A 503 16.13 -21.06 -15.34
CA SER A 503 16.13 -20.11 -14.22
C SER A 503 15.58 -20.70 -12.92
N HIS A 504 14.65 -21.66 -13.00
CA HIS A 504 14.14 -22.38 -11.84
C HIS A 504 15.06 -23.55 -11.47
N PRO A 505 15.13 -23.99 -10.20
CA PRO A 505 15.84 -25.22 -9.85
C PRO A 505 15.30 -26.39 -10.67
N HIS A 506 16.19 -27.07 -11.39
CA HIS A 506 15.89 -28.18 -12.28
C HIS A 506 16.83 -29.35 -12.02
N ASP A 507 16.43 -30.55 -12.47
CA ASP A 507 17.20 -31.80 -12.37
C ASP A 507 17.55 -32.26 -10.93
N ILE A 508 16.73 -31.88 -9.95
CA ILE A 508 16.83 -32.31 -8.55
C ILE A 508 15.45 -32.61 -7.93
N GLN A 509 15.43 -33.38 -6.83
CA GLN A 509 14.26 -33.53 -5.97
C GLN A 509 14.39 -32.59 -4.77
N MET A 510 13.50 -31.60 -4.65
CA MET A 510 13.52 -30.68 -3.50
C MET A 510 13.11 -31.42 -2.22
N THR A 511 13.99 -31.37 -1.20
CA THR A 511 13.74 -31.95 0.12
C THR A 511 13.21 -30.93 1.13
N THR A 512 13.43 -29.63 0.88
CA THR A 512 12.95 -28.53 1.73
C THR A 512 12.78 -27.27 0.88
N GLU A 513 11.68 -26.55 1.06
CA GLU A 513 11.42 -25.28 0.39
C GLU A 513 11.99 -24.11 1.19
N ALA A 514 12.55 -23.12 0.49
CA ALA A 514 13.01 -21.88 1.11
C ALA A 514 11.86 -20.87 1.28
N PRO A 515 11.87 -19.99 2.28
CA PRO A 515 10.78 -19.02 2.50
C PRO A 515 10.47 -18.10 1.31
N ASN A 516 11.46 -17.86 0.45
CA ASN A 516 11.42 -16.99 -0.71
C ASN A 516 11.16 -17.72 -2.05
N TYR A 517 11.05 -19.05 -2.06
CA TYR A 517 10.88 -19.83 -3.28
C TYR A 517 9.97 -21.04 -3.04
N HIS A 518 8.99 -21.21 -3.91
CA HIS A 518 8.04 -22.33 -3.89
C HIS A 518 7.76 -22.76 -5.32
N THR A 519 7.59 -24.07 -5.50
CA THR A 519 7.32 -24.68 -6.81
C THR A 519 5.82 -24.65 -7.09
N ARG A 520 5.46 -24.56 -8.37
CA ARG A 520 4.08 -24.50 -8.83
C ARG A 520 3.41 -25.87 -8.83
#